data_AF-A0A535I0M6-F1
#
_entry.id   AF-A0A535I0M6-F1
#
_cell.length_a   1.000
_cell.length_b   1.000
_cell.length_c   1.000
_cell.angle_alpha   90.00
_cell.angle_beta   90.00
_cell.angle_gamma   90.00
#
_symmetry.space_group_name_H-M   'P 1'
#
loop_
_entity.id
_entity.type
_entity.pdbx_description
1 polymer ?
#
loop_
_entity_poly.entity_id
_entity_poly.type
_entity_poly.pdbx_seq_one_letter_code
_entity_poly.pdbx_strand_id
1 'polypeptide(L)' 'MRELPDDFAQSLARVLDPGHRDAAAEIIEAATMLDDVGLRRFLQLFAARVRASDAPIKADELRKYLQQAARARR' A
#
# COMPACT_ATOMS: atom_id res chain seq x y z
N MET A 1 -15.17 4.87 -15.65
CA MET A 1 -14.09 4.32 -14.80
C MET A 1 -13.01 3.82 -15.74
N ARG A 2 -11.73 4.11 -15.48
CA ARG A 2 -10.64 3.36 -16.16
C ARG A 2 -10.55 2.02 -15.45
N GLU A 3 -10.69 0.94 -16.20
CA GLU A 3 -10.44 -0.40 -15.68
C GLU A 3 -8.97 -0.52 -15.29
N LEU A 4 -8.70 -1.31 -14.25
CA LEU A 4 -7.33 -1.62 -13.87
C LEU A 4 -6.71 -2.44 -15.01
N PRO A 5 -5.43 -2.21 -15.35
CA PRO A 5 -4.72 -3.07 -16.30
C PRO A 5 -4.79 -4.54 -15.90
N ASP A 6 -4.88 -5.46 -16.86
CA ASP A 6 -4.92 -6.91 -16.60
C ASP A 6 -3.69 -7.40 -15.82
N ASP A 7 -2.56 -6.71 -15.96
CA ASP A 7 -1.30 -7.00 -15.28
C ASP A 7 -1.17 -6.31 -13.92
N PHE A 8 -2.17 -5.56 -13.46
CA PHE A 8 -2.08 -4.75 -12.25
C PHE A 8 -1.63 -5.57 -11.03
N ALA A 9 -2.21 -6.75 -10.83
CA ALA A 9 -1.85 -7.63 -9.72
C ALA A 9 -0.39 -8.11 -9.82
N GLN A 10 0.10 -8.41 -11.02
CA GLN A 10 1.49 -8.81 -11.24
C GLN A 10 2.45 -7.65 -11.03
N SER A 11 2.11 -6.47 -11.53
CA SER A 11 2.89 -5.24 -11.35
C SER A 11 2.96 -4.85 -9.86
N LEU A 12 1.85 -4.94 -9.13
CA LEU A 12 1.83 -4.74 -7.67
C LEU A 12 2.69 -5.77 -6.93
N ALA A 13 2.63 -7.05 -7.32
CA ALA A 13 3.40 -8.12 -6.70
C ALA A 13 4.91 -8.04 -6.96
N ARG A 14 5.36 -7.21 -7.91
CA ARG A 14 6.79 -6.88 -8.14
C ARG A 14 7.27 -5.70 -7.30
N VAL A 15 6.36 -4.78 -6.97
CA VAL A 15 6.65 -3.63 -6.09
C VAL A 15 6.79 -4.08 -4.64
N LEU A 16 6.08 -5.13 -4.24
CA LEU A 16 6.11 -5.70 -2.89
C LEU A 16 7.26 -6.69 -2.72
N ASP A 17 7.83 -6.74 -1.51
CA ASP A 17 8.81 -7.76 -1.13
C ASP A 17 8.23 -9.18 -1.33
N PRO A 18 8.81 -10.02 -2.21
CA PRO A 18 8.27 -11.34 -2.52
C PRO A 18 8.25 -12.27 -1.30
N GLY A 19 9.12 -12.06 -0.31
CA GLY A 19 9.14 -12.86 0.92
C GLY A 19 7.99 -12.54 1.87
N HIS A 20 7.29 -11.42 1.67
CA HIS A 20 6.25 -10.91 2.57
C HIS A 20 4.92 -10.63 1.88
N ARG A 21 4.61 -11.33 0.78
CA ARG A 21 3.38 -11.11 0.00
C ARG A 21 2.10 -11.24 0.82
N ASP A 22 1.99 -12.28 1.65
CA ASP A 22 0.80 -12.53 2.46
C ASP A 22 0.60 -11.41 3.48
N ALA A 23 1.67 -11.05 4.20
CA ALA A 23 1.64 -9.93 5.15
C ALA A 23 1.30 -8.59 4.48
N ALA A 24 1.78 -8.35 3.25
CA ALA A 24 1.44 -7.16 2.50
C ALA A 24 -0.04 -7.14 2.09
N ALA A 25 -0.61 -8.28 1.69
CA ALA A 25 -2.02 -8.42 1.35
C ALA A 25 -2.91 -8.10 2.56
N GLU A 26 -2.61 -8.65 3.74
CA GLU A 26 -3.34 -8.37 4.99
C GLU A 26 -3.32 -6.87 5.34
N ILE A 27 -2.18 -6.20 5.14
CA ILE A 27 -2.08 -4.75 5.44
C ILE A 27 -2.88 -3.92 4.44
N ILE A 28 -2.86 -4.29 3.16
CA ILE A 28 -3.64 -3.60 2.12
C ILE A 28 -5.14 -3.79 2.40
N GLU A 29 -5.57 -5.01 2.76
CA GLU A 29 -6.95 -5.28 3.17
C GLU A 29 -7.34 -4.43 4.38
N ALA A 30 -6.50 -4.38 5.42
CA ALA A 30 -6.74 -3.53 6.59
C ALA A 30 -6.83 -2.04 6.23
N ALA A 31 -6.06 -1.57 5.23
CA ALA A 31 -6.15 -0.19 4.76
C ALA A 31 -7.50 0.12 4.10
N THR A 32 -8.16 -0.87 3.47
CA THR A 32 -9.52 -0.68 2.89
C THR A 32 -10.60 -0.44 3.95
N MET A 33 -10.33 -0.77 5.22
CA MET A 33 -11.23 -0.54 6.34
C MET A 33 -11.13 0.88 6.92
N LEU A 34 -10.18 1.70 6.43
CA LEU A 34 -10.10 3.12 6.78
C LEU A 34 -11.24 3.90 6.13
N ASP A 35 -11.52 5.08 6.67
CA ASP A 35 -12.34 6.07 5.95
C ASP A 35 -11.60 6.60 4.70
N ASP A 36 -12.34 7.28 3.81
CA ASP A 36 -11.80 7.78 2.53
C ASP A 36 -10.55 8.66 2.71
N VAL A 37 -10.50 9.44 3.79
CA VAL A 37 -9.35 10.30 4.10
C VAL A 37 -8.13 9.46 4.50
N GLY A 38 -8.33 8.49 5.38
CA GLY A 38 -7.30 7.54 5.79
C GLY A 38 -6.80 6.69 4.62
N LEU A 39 -7.69 6.10 3.84
CA LEU A 39 -7.34 5.30 2.66
C LEU A 39 -6.59 6.14 1.62
N ARG A 40 -7.06 7.36 1.34
CA ARG A 40 -6.34 8.30 0.45
C ARG A 40 -4.93 8.59 0.96
N ARG A 41 -4.78 8.81 2.26
CA ARG A 41 -3.47 9.09 2.87
C ARG A 41 -2.53 7.89 2.76
N PHE A 42 -3.04 6.68 3.01
CA PHE A 42 -2.28 5.44 2.83
C PHE A 42 -1.76 5.31 1.40
N LEU A 43 -2.63 5.49 0.40
CA LEU A 43 -2.26 5.40 -1.01
C LEU A 43 -1.25 6.49 -1.42
N GLN A 44 -1.33 7.69 -0.83
CA GLN A 44 -0.35 8.75 -1.07
C GLN A 44 1.05 8.38 -0.55
N LEU A 45 1.15 7.80 0.65
CA LEU A 45 2.42 7.35 1.22
C LEU A 45 3.02 6.21 0.40
N PHE A 46 2.19 5.26 -0.01
CA PHE A 46 2.59 4.17 -0.90
C PHE A 46 3.12 4.69 -2.24
N ALA A 47 2.36 5.56 -2.92
CA ALA A 47 2.76 6.13 -4.21
C ALA A 47 4.06 6.96 -4.10
N ALA A 48 4.22 7.71 -3.01
CA ALA A 48 5.46 8.45 -2.75
C ALA A 48 6.66 7.50 -2.60
N ARG A 49 6.49 6.38 -1.89
CA ARG A 49 7.55 5.37 -1.73
C ARG A 49 7.94 4.71 -3.04
N VAL A 50 6.97 4.38 -3.90
CA VAL A 50 7.23 3.80 -5.24
C VAL A 50 8.04 4.77 -6.11
N ARG A 51 7.75 6.07 -6.04
CA ARG A 51 8.49 7.09 -6.81
C ARG A 51 9.90 7.36 -6.28
N ALA A 52 10.13 7.14 -4.99
CA ALA A 52 11.38 7.50 -4.33
C ALA A 52 12.46 6.41 -4.42
N SER A 53 12.09 5.15 -4.69
CA SER A 53 13.06 4.05 -4.75
C SER A 53 12.48 2.82 -5.45
N ASP A 54 13.29 2.21 -6.31
CA ASP A 54 12.99 0.95 -7.02
C ASP A 54 13.13 -0.29 -6.12
N ALA A 55 13.58 -0.13 -4.88
CA ALA A 55 13.69 -1.25 -3.94
C ALA A 55 12.31 -1.75 -3.51
N PRO A 56 12.10 -3.09 -3.42
CA PRO A 56 10.84 -3.66 -2.98
C PRO A 56 10.34 -3.08 -1.66
N ILE A 57 9.05 -2.80 -1.58
CA ILE A 57 8.41 -2.27 -0.38
C ILE A 57 8.17 -3.41 0.59
N LYS A 58 8.69 -3.25 1.81
CA LYS A 58 8.57 -4.26 2.87
C LYS A 58 7.25 -4.13 3.63
N ALA A 59 6.78 -5.23 4.21
CA ALA A 59 5.58 -5.24 5.05
C ALA A 59 5.66 -4.22 6.21
N ASP A 60 6.83 -4.03 6.82
CA ASP A 60 6.99 -3.04 7.90
C ASP A 60 6.86 -1.59 7.42
N GLU A 61 7.18 -1.30 6.16
CA GLU A 61 6.92 0.01 5.56
C GLU A 61 5.42 0.22 5.38
N LEU A 62 4.71 -0.79 4.86
CA LEU A 62 3.25 -0.75 4.72
C LEU A 62 2.55 -0.57 6.07
N ARG A 63 2.99 -1.27 7.13
CA ARG A 63 2.46 -1.09 8.50
C ARG A 63 2.63 0.34 8.98
N LYS A 64 3.79 0.96 8.72
CA LYS A 64 4.03 2.38 9.07
C LYS A 64 3.07 3.30 8.31
N TYR A 65 2.80 3.04 7.03
CA TYR A 65 1.84 3.84 6.26
C TYR A 65 0.43 3.72 6.83
N LEU A 66 0.00 2.50 7.16
CA LEU A 66 -1.29 2.24 7.78
C LEU A 66 -1.43 2.99 9.12
N GLN A 67 -0.41 2.92 9.97
CA GLN A 67 -0.41 3.64 11.25
C GLN A 67 -0.46 5.16 11.09
N GLN A 68 0.26 5.72 10.13
CA GLN A 68 0.23 7.16 9.84
C GLN A 68 -1.13 7.60 9.30
N ALA A 69 -1.71 6.81 8.40
CA ALA A 69 -3.03 7.06 7.83
C ALA A 69 -4.13 7.02 8.89
N ALA A 70 -4.10 6.02 9.78
CA ALA A 70 -5.08 5.89 10.86
C ALA A 70 -4.98 7.02 11.91
N ARG A 71 -3.78 7.61 12.10
CA ARG A 71 -3.57 8.73 13.03
C ARG A 71 -4.10 10.07 12.52
N ALA A 72 -4.27 10.24 11.21
CA ALA A 72 -4.79 11.49 10.63
C ALA A 72 -6.26 11.79 11.01
N ARG A 73 -6.94 10.83 11.67
CA ARG A 73 -8.30 10.94 12.19
C ARG A 73 -8.37 11.51 13.62
N ARG A 74 -7.25 11.57 14.35
CA ARG A 74 -7.20 12.05 15.74
C ARG A 74 -6.80 13.51 15.84
#